data_AF-A0A9D0ZSX2-F1
#
_entry.id   AF-A0A9D0ZSX2-F1
#
_cell.length_a   1.000
_cell.length_b   1.000
_cell.length_c   1.000
_cell.angle_alpha   90.00
_cell.angle_beta   90.00
_cell.angle_gamma   90.00
#
_symmetry.space_group_name_H-M   'P 1'
#
loop_
_entity.id
_entity.type
_entity.pdbx_description
1 polymer ?
#
loop_
_entity_poly.entity_id
_entity_poly.type
_entity_poly.pdbx_seq_one_letter_code
_entity_poly.pdbx_strand_id
1 'polypeptide(L)'
;MGQGIREILNQYVKVVEKIYGKHLKQIYCSRAEDASGENEKMEVLLLVDLPAAEIRRHSEELAEVGFEYLFRHGVRILPSVKSAEEFRRWNSIHPLYQAVKQKGILLYQQFGKPYLWEEAEEYEALS
;
A
#
# COMPACT_ATOMS: atom_id res chain seq x y z
N MET A 1 16.10 16.58 -11.19
CA MET A 1 14.93 16.79 -10.34
C MET A 1 14.45 15.41 -9.92
N GLY A 2 14.35 15.16 -8.61
CA GLY A 2 13.93 13.86 -8.10
C GLY A 2 12.48 13.56 -8.48
N GLN A 3 12.17 12.27 -8.63
CA GLN A 3 10.81 11.84 -8.90
C GLN A 3 9.93 12.07 -7.65
N GLY A 4 8.72 12.60 -7.82
CA GLY A 4 7.81 12.83 -6.69
C GLY A 4 7.28 11.53 -6.10
N ILE A 5 7.02 11.49 -4.79
CA ILE A 5 6.54 10.30 -4.07
C ILE A 5 5.30 9.67 -4.71
N ARG A 6 4.39 10.50 -5.24
CA ARG A 6 3.18 10.05 -5.95
C ARG A 6 3.51 9.18 -7.16
N GLU A 7 4.50 9.59 -7.95
CA GLU A 7 4.89 8.84 -9.14
C GLU A 7 5.59 7.52 -8.77
N ILE A 8 6.40 7.55 -7.72
CA ILE A 8 7.07 6.36 -7.17
C ILE A 8 6.01 5.34 -6.71
N LEU A 9 5.01 5.77 -5.93
CA LEU A 9 3.93 4.90 -5.48
C LEU A 9 3.08 4.36 -6.64
N ASN A 10 2.81 5.19 -7.66
CA ASN A 10 2.10 4.73 -8.86
C ASN A 10 2.89 3.67 -9.66
N GLN A 11 4.22 3.79 -9.71
CA GLN A 11 5.06 2.75 -10.30
C GLN A 11 5.03 1.48 -9.44
N TYR A 12 5.08 1.62 -8.12
CA TYR A 12 5.07 0.49 -7.19
C TYR A 12 3.77 -0.31 -7.35
N VAL A 13 2.61 0.37 -7.42
CA VAL A 13 1.31 -0.26 -7.71
C VAL A 13 1.38 -1.12 -8.97
N LYS A 14 1.93 -0.59 -10.07
CA LYS A 14 2.03 -1.33 -11.35
C LYS A 14 2.93 -2.57 -11.25
N VAL A 15 3.96 -2.55 -10.40
CA VAL A 15 4.82 -3.71 -10.16
C VAL A 15 4.05 -4.75 -9.33
N VAL A 16 3.41 -4.34 -8.25
CA VAL A 16 2.61 -5.23 -7.40
C VAL A 16 1.42 -5.86 -8.15
N GLU A 17 0.78 -5.10 -9.05
CA GLU A 17 -0.24 -5.63 -9.96
C GLU A 17 0.29 -6.76 -10.84
N LYS A 18 1.56 -6.75 -11.24
CA LYS A 18 2.16 -7.84 -12.01
C LYS A 18 2.43 -9.08 -11.16
N ILE A 19 2.85 -8.88 -9.91
CA ILE A 19 3.14 -9.97 -8.95
C ILE A 19 1.85 -10.74 -8.63
N TYR A 20 0.80 -10.03 -8.22
CA TYR A 20 -0.43 -10.65 -7.72
C TYR A 20 -1.54 -10.76 -8.78
N GLY A 21 -1.42 -10.04 -9.90
CA GLY A 21 -2.38 -10.09 -11.01
C GLY A 21 -3.81 -9.82 -10.56
N LYS A 22 -4.75 -10.63 -11.06
CA LYS A 22 -6.18 -10.58 -10.70
C LYS A 22 -6.45 -10.84 -9.22
N HIS A 23 -5.47 -11.29 -8.46
CA HIS A 23 -5.64 -11.59 -7.04
C HIS A 23 -5.45 -10.36 -6.16
N LEU A 24 -4.79 -9.32 -6.66
CA LEU A 24 -4.72 -8.05 -5.97
C LEU A 24 -6.09 -7.37 -5.93
N LYS A 25 -6.55 -7.00 -4.73
CA LYS A 25 -7.85 -6.35 -4.52
C LYS A 25 -7.72 -4.89 -4.24
N GLN A 26 -6.88 -4.52 -3.27
CA GLN A 26 -6.71 -3.15 -2.83
C GLN A 26 -5.29 -2.91 -2.35
N ILE A 27 -4.81 -1.69 -2.54
CA ILE A 27 -3.54 -1.20 -1.97
C ILE A 27 -3.85 0.05 -1.17
N TYR A 28 -3.56 0.01 0.12
CA TYR A 28 -3.58 1.18 0.99
C TYR A 28 -2.15 1.59 1.32
N CYS A 29 -1.92 2.90 1.43
CA CYS A 29 -0.64 3.46 1.82
C CYS A 29 -0.83 4.52 2.89
N SER A 30 0.04 4.52 3.89
CA SER A 30 0.13 5.58 4.90
C SER A 30 1.59 5.92 5.15
N ARG A 31 1.87 7.17 5.51
CA ARG A 31 3.18 7.52 6.02
C ARG A 31 3.35 6.90 7.40
N ALA A 32 4.48 6.24 7.65
CA ALA A 32 4.75 5.63 8.94
C ALA A 32 4.83 6.70 10.04
N GLU A 33 4.31 6.42 11.23
CA GLU A 33 4.30 7.37 12.35
C GLU A 33 5.72 7.75 12.80
N ASP A 34 6.67 6.81 12.69
CA ASP A 34 8.09 6.98 13.00
C ASP A 34 8.92 7.45 11.80
N ALA A 35 8.29 7.99 10.75
CA ALA A 35 8.99 8.59 9.60
C ALA A 35 9.73 9.87 10.03
N SER A 36 10.84 9.70 10.74
CA SER A 36 11.81 10.73 11.06
C SER A 36 13.18 10.28 10.54
N GLY A 37 13.69 10.97 9.51
CA GLY A 37 14.96 10.63 8.85
C GLY A 37 15.05 11.13 7.41
N GLU A 38 16.16 10.81 6.74
CA GLU A 38 16.51 11.27 5.38
C GLU A 38 15.68 10.61 4.26
N ASN A 39 15.02 9.49 4.55
CA ASN A 39 14.25 8.68 3.60
C ASN A 39 12.78 8.61 4.02
N GLU A 40 11.86 8.81 3.08
CA GLU A 40 10.44 8.62 3.33
C GLU A 40 10.12 7.16 3.65
N LYS A 41 9.30 6.93 4.67
CA LYS A 41 8.89 5.59 5.10
C LYS A 41 7.38 5.42 4.92
N MET A 42 7.01 4.56 3.99
CA MET A 42 5.61 4.28 3.63
C MET A 42 5.22 2.88 4.07
N GLU A 43 4.16 2.78 4.86
CA GLU A 43 3.52 1.50 5.19
C GLU A 43 2.46 1.20 4.13
N VAL A 44 2.58 0.05 3.49
CA VAL A 44 1.68 -0.35 2.40
C VAL A 44 0.96 -1.64 2.76
N LEU A 45 -0.37 -1.61 2.80
CA LEU A 45 -1.20 -2.79 2.99
C LEU A 45 -1.72 -3.28 1.64
N LEU A 46 -1.35 -4.50 1.28
CA LEU A 46 -1.82 -5.21 0.10
C LEU A 46 -2.91 -6.21 0.51
N LEU A 47 -4.11 -6.04 -0.03
CA LEU A 47 -5.21 -6.98 0.17
C LEU A 47 -5.32 -7.88 -1.06
N VAL A 48 -5.24 -9.19 -0.84
CA VAL A 48 -5.27 -10.21 -1.91
C VAL A 48 -6.29 -11.31 -1.61
N ASP A 49 -6.83 -11.97 -2.63
CA ASP A 49 -7.68 -13.16 -2.48
C ASP A 49 -6.91 -14.47 -2.73
N LEU A 50 -5.73 -14.57 -2.14
CA LEU A 50 -4.88 -15.76 -2.20
C LEU A 50 -4.86 -16.52 -0.87
N PRO A 51 -4.70 -17.86 -0.90
CA PRO A 51 -4.35 -18.62 0.29
C PRO A 51 -3.00 -18.19 0.86
N ALA A 52 -2.83 -18.32 2.18
CA ALA A 52 -1.59 -17.93 2.87
C ALA A 52 -0.33 -18.59 2.29
N ALA A 53 -0.43 -19.80 1.73
CA ALA A 53 0.68 -20.48 1.06
C ALA A 53 1.13 -19.76 -0.21
N GLU A 54 0.21 -19.28 -1.04
CA GLU A 54 0.53 -18.53 -2.25
C GLU A 54 1.02 -17.12 -1.91
N ILE A 55 0.46 -16.47 -0.88
CA ILE A 55 0.99 -15.20 -0.37
C ILE A 55 2.49 -15.32 -0.01
N ARG A 56 2.87 -16.41 0.67
CA ARG A 56 4.26 -16.66 1.04
C ARG A 56 5.16 -16.92 -0.17
N ARG A 57 4.63 -17.46 -1.29
CA ARG A 57 5.43 -17.68 -2.49
C ARG A 57 5.89 -16.38 -3.15
N HIS A 58 5.13 -15.30 -2.99
CA HIS A 58 5.46 -13.98 -3.54
C HIS A 58 6.28 -13.10 -2.57
N SER A 59 6.63 -13.57 -1.37
CA SER A 59 7.26 -12.72 -0.36
C SER A 59 8.68 -12.30 -0.73
N GLU A 60 9.44 -13.17 -1.39
CA GLU A 60 10.80 -12.88 -1.83
C GLU A 60 10.80 -11.83 -2.95
N GLU A 61 10.04 -12.07 -4.01
CA GLU A 61 9.85 -11.12 -5.12
C GLU A 61 9.37 -9.75 -4.62
N LEU A 62 8.40 -9.72 -3.70
CA LEU A 62 7.92 -8.45 -3.13
C LEU A 62 8.98 -7.74 -2.29
N ALA A 63 9.82 -8.47 -1.56
CA ALA A 63 10.92 -7.89 -0.79
C ALA A 63 12.00 -7.31 -1.69
N GLU A 64 12.33 -7.98 -2.80
CA GLU A 64 13.25 -7.47 -3.82
C GLU A 64 12.77 -6.14 -4.41
N VAL A 65 11.47 -6.03 -4.72
CA VAL A 65 10.88 -4.77 -5.16
C VAL A 65 11.03 -3.70 -4.08
N GLY A 66 10.72 -3.99 -2.82
CA GLY A 66 10.91 -3.03 -1.73
C GLY A 66 12.36 -2.50 -1.63
N PHE A 67 13.35 -3.39 -1.83
CA PHE A 67 14.76 -3.02 -1.84
C PHE A 67 15.15 -2.16 -3.05
N GLU A 68 14.63 -2.46 -4.24
CA GLU A 68 14.84 -1.65 -5.45
C GLU A 68 14.36 -0.22 -5.25
N TYR A 69 13.20 -0.05 -4.62
CA TYR A 69 12.62 1.27 -4.35
C TYR A 69 13.42 2.09 -3.34
N LEU A 70 13.93 1.43 -2.29
CA LEU A 70 14.87 2.07 -1.36
C LEU A 70 16.13 2.52 -2.10
N PHE A 71 16.72 1.66 -2.91
CA PHE A 71 17.99 1.95 -3.58
C PHE A 71 17.86 3.04 -4.66
N ARG A 72 16.80 2.99 -5.47
CA ARG A 72 16.63 3.92 -6.61
C ARG A 72 16.01 5.25 -6.23
N HIS A 73 15.14 5.27 -5.22
CA HIS A 73 14.33 6.43 -4.91
C HIS A 73 14.54 6.97 -3.49
N GLY A 74 15.28 6.26 -2.63
CA GLY A 74 15.40 6.65 -1.22
C GLY A 74 14.09 6.50 -0.45
N VAL A 75 13.12 5.71 -0.96
CA VAL A 75 11.83 5.50 -0.30
C VAL A 75 11.77 4.10 0.29
N ARG A 76 11.59 4.01 1.61
CA ARG A 76 11.40 2.74 2.32
C ARG A 76 9.93 2.36 2.26
N ILE A 77 9.60 1.41 1.38
CA ILE A 77 8.27 0.81 1.32
C ILE A 77 8.24 -0.41 2.24
N LEU A 78 7.30 -0.44 3.18
CA LEU A 78 7.08 -1.54 4.11
C LEU A 78 5.77 -2.25 3.77
N PRO A 79 5.81 -3.27 2.89
CA PRO A 79 4.62 -3.99 2.50
C PRO A 79 4.16 -4.96 3.58
N SER A 80 2.84 -5.01 3.79
CA SER A 80 2.15 -6.05 4.53
C SER A 80 1.06 -6.65 3.63
N VAL A 81 1.05 -7.97 3.49
CA VAL A 81 0.07 -8.67 2.64
C VAL A 81 -0.94 -9.40 3.52
N LYS A 82 -2.24 -9.17 3.29
CA LYS A 82 -3.33 -9.76 4.07
C LYS A 82 -4.43 -10.31 3.15
N SER A 83 -5.15 -11.30 3.66
CA SER A 83 -6.35 -11.81 2.99
C SER A 83 -7.42 -10.72 2.95
N ALA A 84 -7.94 -10.43 1.76
CA ALA A 84 -9.04 -9.49 1.58
C ALA A 84 -10.32 -9.97 2.29
N GLU A 85 -10.51 -11.28 2.42
CA GLU A 85 -11.65 -11.84 3.15
C GLU A 85 -11.54 -11.59 4.67
N GLU A 86 -10.38 -11.89 5.25
CA GLU A 86 -10.13 -11.64 6.67
C GLU A 86 -10.21 -10.15 6.98
N PHE A 87 -9.64 -9.31 6.12
CA PHE A 87 -9.73 -7.86 6.26
C PHE A 87 -11.19 -7.41 6.27
N ARG A 88 -12.02 -7.86 5.32
CA ARG A 88 -13.46 -7.52 5.31
C ARG A 88 -14.18 -7.95 6.57
N ARG A 89 -13.86 -9.12 7.11
CA ARG A 89 -14.50 -9.67 8.31
C ARG A 89 -14.16 -8.86 9.57
N TRP A 90 -12.94 -8.36 9.67
CA TRP A 90 -12.41 -7.77 10.91
C TRP A 90 -12.21 -6.26 10.85
N ASN A 91 -12.38 -5.61 9.69
CA ASN A 91 -12.07 -4.17 9.53
C ASN A 91 -12.88 -3.24 10.44
N SER A 92 -14.03 -3.68 10.93
CA SER A 92 -14.90 -2.89 11.80
C SER A 92 -14.48 -2.94 13.26
N ILE A 93 -13.62 -3.89 13.67
CA ILE A 93 -13.23 -4.08 15.08
C ILE A 93 -11.72 -4.16 15.31
N HIS A 94 -10.93 -4.48 14.29
CA HIS A 94 -9.48 -4.59 14.43
C HIS A 94 -8.84 -3.21 14.30
N PRO A 95 -8.20 -2.66 15.36
CA PRO A 95 -7.71 -1.27 15.37
C PRO A 95 -6.77 -0.93 14.21
N LEU A 96 -5.90 -1.85 13.81
CA LEU A 96 -5.00 -1.66 12.65
C LEU A 96 -5.76 -1.51 11.33
N TYR A 97 -6.84 -2.28 11.12
CA TYR A 97 -7.62 -2.19 9.89
C TYR A 97 -8.48 -0.93 9.84
N GLN A 98 -8.99 -0.48 11.00
CA GLN A 98 -9.66 0.80 11.11
C GLN A 98 -8.70 1.96 10.81
N ALA A 99 -7.48 1.92 11.36
CA ALA A 99 -6.47 2.95 11.12
C ALA A 99 -6.12 3.07 9.64
N VAL A 100 -5.87 1.94 8.96
CA VAL A 100 -5.57 1.96 7.51
C VAL A 100 -6.77 2.43 6.69
N LYS A 101 -8.00 2.11 7.09
CA LYS A 101 -9.20 2.55 6.37
C LYS A 101 -9.50 4.04 6.59
N GLN A 102 -9.17 4.60 7.76
CA GLN A 102 -9.44 5.99 8.13
C GLN A 102 -8.33 6.95 7.71
N LYS A 103 -7.07 6.56 7.89
CA LYS A 103 -5.89 7.42 7.68
C LYS A 103 -5.08 7.04 6.43
N GLY A 104 -5.31 5.85 5.88
CA GLY A 104 -4.60 5.37 4.71
C GLY A 104 -5.23 5.87 3.42
N ILE A 105 -4.39 6.08 2.41
CA ILE A 105 -4.79 6.50 1.08
C ILE A 105 -4.89 5.29 0.18
N LEU A 106 -6.01 5.16 -0.52
CA LEU A 106 -6.29 4.03 -1.40
C LEU A 106 -5.59 4.24 -2.76
N LEU A 107 -4.44 3.60 -2.94
CA LEU A 107 -3.64 3.71 -4.18
C LEU A 107 -4.23 2.89 -5.33
N TYR A 108 -4.91 1.79 -5.02
CA TYR A 108 -5.43 0.85 -6.00
C TYR A 108 -6.68 0.15 -5.48
N GLN A 109 -7.62 -0.11 -6.37
CA GLN A 109 -8.71 -1.04 -6.17
C GLN A 109 -9.02 -1.77 -7.49
N GLN A 110 -9.20 -3.10 -7.42
CA GLN A 110 -9.45 -3.93 -8.60
C GLN A 110 -10.71 -3.53 -9.37
N PHE A 111 -11.75 -3.07 -8.66
CA PHE A 111 -13.03 -2.65 -9.23
C PHE A 111 -13.44 -1.30 -8.66
N GLY A 112 -13.83 -0.37 -9.54
CA GLY A 112 -14.11 1.02 -9.17
C GLY A 112 -12.90 1.94 -9.37
N LYS A 113 -13.09 3.24 -9.19
CA LYS A 113 -11.97 4.19 -9.23
C LYS A 113 -11.25 4.17 -7.87
N PRO A 114 -9.90 4.12 -7.82
CA PRO A 114 -9.17 4.36 -6.59
C PRO A 114 -9.43 5.80 -6.10
N TYR A 115 -9.47 6.00 -4.78
CA TYR A 115 -9.56 7.34 -4.20
C TYR A 115 -8.26 8.08 -4.48
N LEU A 116 -8.32 9.10 -5.34
CA LEU A 116 -7.15 9.89 -5.71
C LEU A 116 -6.82 10.85 -4.57
N TRP A 117 -5.52 11.05 -4.30
CA TRP A 117 -4.98 11.92 -3.24
C TRP A 117 -5.56 13.34 -3.25
N GLU A 118 -6.01 13.83 -4.42
CA GLU A 118 -6.65 15.15 -4.60
C GLU A 118 -7.97 15.28 -3.81
N GLU A 119 -8.70 14.18 -3.56
CA GLU A 119 -9.92 14.19 -2.75
C GLU A 119 -9.64 14.11 -1.24
N ALA A 120 -8.43 13.70 -0.84
CA ALA A 120 -8.01 13.58 0.57
C ALA A 120 -7.51 14.93 1.14
N GLU A 121 -6.83 15.74 0.32
CA GLU A 121 -6.39 17.09 0.71
C GLU A 121 -7.58 18.04 0.95
N GLU A 122 -8.67 17.90 0.21
CA GLU A 122 -9.92 18.65 0.48
C GLU A 122 -10.54 18.29 1.84
N TYR A 123 -10.37 17.05 2.30
CA TYR A 123 -10.91 16.60 3.59
C TYR A 123 -10.06 17.05 4.78
N GLU A 124 -8.73 17.05 4.66
CA GLU A 124 -7.81 17.60 5.69
C GLU A 124 -7.85 19.13 5.76
N ALA A 125 -8.18 19.83 4.67
CA ALA A 125 -8.37 21.28 4.68
C ALA A 125 -9.69 21.74 5.35
N LEU A 126 -10.61 20.82 5.62
CA LEU A 126 -11.92 21.07 6.22
C LEU A 126 -12.07 20.56 7.66
N SER A 127 -11.02 19.99 8.25
CA SER A 127 -10.96 19.50 9.65
C SER A 127 -10.00 20.30 10.51
#